data_AF-A0AAN7U1X4-F1
#
_entry.id   AF-A0AAN7U1X4-F1
#
_cell.length_a   1.000
_cell.length_b   1.000
_cell.length_c   1.000
_cell.angle_alpha   90.00
_cell.angle_beta   90.00
_cell.angle_gamma   90.00
#
_symmetry.space_group_name_H-M   'P 1'
#
loop_
_entity.id
_entity.type
_entity.pdbx_description
1 polymer ?
#
loop_
_entity_poly.entity_id
_entity_poly.type
_entity_poly.pdbx_seq_one_letter_code
_entity_poly.pdbx_strand_id
1 'polypeptide(L)'
;MYNISRGPSSYQEVKSFLQNDTFRIISYYDIEKVLSIGYEEAFGFFEDSGTNFPEKDVYELFGNDVNKRVRYNDIFLHLIDQLRKNIFEIYRCFQYYFEEFDSYIVTLQDLEALFKHQSTVRINPRMAAINLILRVNGNDHLVTNIHKINIYVDLVLREHDRQVAEDLERELAKEKMLEEKKIENPKWKESLIL
;
A
#
# COMPACT_ATOMS: atom_id res chain seq x y z
N MET A 1 21.72 26.40 -17.09
CA MET A 1 21.28 24.98 -17.13
C MET A 1 20.73 24.64 -15.77
N TYR A 2 19.41 24.48 -15.64
CA TYR A 2 18.82 23.98 -14.40
C TYR A 2 19.09 22.47 -14.34
N ASN A 3 19.73 22.00 -13.28
CA ASN A 3 19.73 20.59 -12.94
C ASN A 3 18.28 20.23 -12.64
N ILE A 4 17.58 19.63 -13.61
CA ILE A 4 16.35 18.90 -13.33
C ILE A 4 16.79 17.75 -12.43
N SER A 5 16.56 17.90 -11.13
CA SER A 5 16.59 16.83 -10.16
C SER A 5 15.88 15.62 -10.78
N ARG A 6 16.65 14.56 -11.08
CA ARG A 6 16.05 13.27 -11.41
C ARG A 6 15.38 12.82 -10.13
N GLY A 7 14.06 12.93 -10.02
CA GLY A 7 13.40 12.34 -8.87
C GLY A 7 13.32 10.81 -9.01
N PRO A 8 12.52 10.15 -8.16
CA PRO A 8 12.68 8.74 -7.89
C PRO A 8 12.39 7.87 -9.11
N SER A 9 13.44 7.20 -9.59
CA SER A 9 13.48 6.28 -10.73
C SER A 9 13.34 4.80 -10.34
N SER A 10 13.48 4.48 -9.06
CA SER A 10 13.38 3.11 -8.55
C SER A 10 12.39 2.96 -7.38
N TYR A 11 11.91 1.74 -7.15
CA TYR A 11 11.07 1.42 -5.98
C TYR A 11 11.74 1.82 -4.66
N GLN A 12 13.06 1.66 -4.55
CA GLN A 12 13.82 2.02 -3.35
C GLN A 12 13.85 3.53 -3.14
N GLU A 13 13.97 4.32 -4.21
CA GLU A 13 13.95 5.78 -4.12
C GLU A 13 12.58 6.30 -3.70
N VAL A 14 11.49 5.73 -4.24
CA VAL A 14 10.12 6.02 -3.78
C VAL A 14 9.96 5.67 -2.30
N LYS A 15 10.39 4.47 -1.89
CA LYS A 15 10.31 4.03 -0.49
C LYS A 15 11.06 4.97 0.45
N SER A 16 12.27 5.40 0.09
CA SER A 16 13.06 6.36 0.88
C SER A 16 12.38 7.73 0.97
N PHE A 17 11.75 8.21 -0.10
CA PHE A 17 10.98 9.45 -0.06
C PHE A 17 9.80 9.34 0.90
N LEU A 18 9.02 8.27 0.81
CA LEU A 18 7.89 8.01 1.71
C LEU A 18 8.35 7.90 3.17
N GLN A 19 9.48 7.25 3.42
CA GLN A 19 10.06 7.14 4.75
C GLN A 19 10.42 8.51 5.32
N ASN A 20 11.11 9.34 4.54
CA ASN A 20 11.52 10.67 4.98
C ASN A 20 10.32 11.57 5.26
N ASP A 21 9.30 11.57 4.40
CA ASP A 21 8.08 12.35 4.64
C ASP A 21 7.33 11.86 5.89
N THR A 22 7.20 10.54 6.05
CA THR A 22 6.58 9.92 7.23
C THR A 22 7.33 10.31 8.51
N PHE A 23 8.65 10.16 8.53
CA PHE A 23 9.47 10.48 9.70
C PHE A 23 9.42 11.96 10.05
N ARG A 24 9.42 12.84 9.05
CA ARG A 24 9.25 14.28 9.24
C ARG A 24 7.93 14.57 9.94
N ILE A 25 6.83 13.94 9.53
CA ILE A 25 5.51 14.16 10.13
C ILE A 25 5.45 13.61 11.55
N ILE A 26 5.89 12.37 11.76
CA ILE A 26 5.92 11.75 13.09
C ILE A 26 6.76 12.60 14.07
N SER A 27 7.84 13.23 13.59
CA SER A 27 8.69 14.08 14.42
C SER A 27 8.00 15.30 15.05
N TYR A 28 6.83 15.72 14.57
CA TYR A 28 6.03 16.74 15.23
C TYR A 28 5.31 16.21 16.48
N TYR A 29 5.01 14.92 16.52
CA TYR A 29 4.32 14.26 17.63
C TYR A 29 5.28 13.69 18.67
N ASP A 30 6.52 13.35 18.30
CA ASP A 30 7.55 12.93 19.26
C ASP A 30 7.99 14.12 20.11
N ILE A 31 7.38 14.28 21.28
CA ILE A 31 7.67 15.39 22.20
C ILE A 31 9.09 15.25 22.77
N GLU A 32 9.50 14.02 23.06
CA GLU A 32 10.79 13.68 23.69
C GLU A 32 11.96 13.68 22.70
N LYS A 33 11.69 13.67 21.39
CA LYS A 33 12.69 13.63 20.30
C LYS A 33 13.60 12.40 20.36
N VAL A 34 13.04 11.26 20.72
CA VAL A 34 13.75 9.97 20.89
C VAL A 34 13.54 8.98 19.73
N LEU A 35 12.99 9.43 18.60
CA LEU A 35 12.71 8.61 17.40
C LEU A 35 11.72 7.47 17.65
N SER A 36 10.87 7.65 18.66
CA SER A 36 9.78 6.76 18.99
C SER A 36 8.65 7.56 19.63
N ILE A 37 7.41 7.12 19.42
CA ILE A 37 6.24 7.78 19.97
C ILE A 37 5.40 6.82 20.81
N GLY A 38 4.74 7.35 21.83
CA GLY A 38 3.75 6.66 22.65
C GLY A 38 2.38 6.57 21.99
N TYR A 39 1.43 5.95 22.69
CA TYR A 39 0.08 5.68 22.18
C TYR A 39 -0.64 6.97 21.75
N GLU A 40 -0.71 7.99 22.62
CA GLU A 40 -1.45 9.23 22.35
C GLU A 40 -0.84 10.03 21.20
N GLU A 41 0.50 10.10 21.15
CA GLU A 41 1.26 10.71 20.06
C GLU A 41 0.99 9.99 18.72
N ALA A 42 0.91 8.66 18.73
CA ALA A 42 0.60 7.87 17.54
C ALA A 42 -0.84 8.05 17.09
N PHE A 43 -1.79 8.09 18.02
CA PHE A 43 -3.19 8.33 17.72
C PHE A 43 -3.38 9.69 17.03
N GLY A 44 -2.79 10.76 17.58
CA GLY A 44 -2.82 12.09 16.96
C GLY A 44 -2.18 12.11 15.57
N PHE A 45 -1.04 11.42 15.40
CA PHE A 45 -0.41 11.26 14.09
C PHE A 45 -1.35 10.59 13.08
N PHE A 46 -2.01 9.49 13.46
CA PHE A 46 -2.89 8.76 12.57
C PHE A 46 -4.14 9.57 12.21
N GLU A 47 -4.78 10.24 13.17
CA GLU A 47 -5.92 11.12 12.92
C GLU A 47 -5.57 12.24 11.93
N ASP A 48 -4.48 12.96 12.18
CA ASP A 48 -4.07 14.11 11.36
C ASP A 48 -3.55 13.69 9.98
N SER A 49 -2.88 12.54 9.88
CA SER A 49 -2.45 11.98 8.61
C SER A 49 -3.61 11.45 7.75
N GLY A 50 -4.81 11.43 8.31
CA GLY A 50 -6.06 11.13 7.61
C GLY A 50 -6.29 9.65 7.34
N THR A 51 -5.65 8.73 8.08
CA THR A 51 -5.96 7.30 7.94
C THR A 51 -7.45 7.05 8.23
N ASN A 52 -8.06 6.14 7.48
CA ASN A 52 -9.50 5.88 7.59
C ASN A 52 -9.87 5.16 8.91
N PHE A 53 -8.91 4.57 9.62
CA PHE A 53 -9.13 3.81 10.86
C PHE A 53 -8.01 4.02 11.89
N PRO A 54 -7.86 5.23 12.46
CA PRO A 54 -6.76 5.56 13.37
C PRO A 54 -6.67 4.63 14.59
N GLU A 55 -7.82 4.28 15.19
CA GLU A 55 -7.89 3.41 16.36
C GLU A 55 -7.35 2.00 16.05
N LYS A 56 -7.64 1.49 14.86
CA LYS A 56 -7.14 0.17 14.43
C LYS A 56 -5.64 0.20 14.18
N ASP A 57 -5.12 1.29 13.61
CA ASP A 57 -3.69 1.50 13.38
C ASP A 57 -2.90 1.53 14.68
N VAL A 58 -3.41 2.27 15.66
CA VAL A 58 -2.80 2.30 16.99
C VAL A 58 -2.92 0.93 17.67
N TYR A 59 -4.09 0.29 17.62
CA TYR A 59 -4.26 -1.01 18.26
C TYR A 59 -3.32 -2.08 17.68
N GLU A 60 -3.09 -2.11 16.38
CA GLU A 60 -2.16 -3.08 15.77
C GLU A 60 -0.70 -2.85 16.18
N LEU A 61 -0.32 -1.60 16.41
CA LEU A 61 1.05 -1.24 16.79
C LEU A 61 1.30 -1.37 18.30
N PHE A 62 0.31 -1.03 19.14
CA PHE A 62 0.46 -0.95 20.59
C PHE A 62 -0.22 -2.09 21.34
N GLY A 63 -1.23 -2.73 20.75
CA GLY A 63 -2.06 -3.73 21.40
C GLY A 63 -2.74 -3.16 22.65
N ASN A 64 -2.62 -3.89 23.76
CA ASN A 64 -3.15 -3.45 25.07
C ASN A 64 -2.12 -2.66 25.90
N ASP A 65 -0.88 -2.50 25.42
CA ASP A 65 0.17 -1.81 26.16
C ASP A 65 0.25 -0.33 25.75
N VAL A 66 -0.50 0.51 26.46
CA VAL A 66 -0.54 1.96 26.24
C VAL A 66 0.77 2.67 26.64
N ASN A 67 1.62 2.03 27.44
CA ASN A 67 2.92 2.59 27.86
C ASN A 67 4.06 2.24 26.88
N LYS A 68 3.80 1.33 25.93
CA LYS A 68 4.74 0.98 24.88
C LYS A 68 5.07 2.24 24.06
N ARG A 69 6.33 2.35 23.64
CA ARG A 69 6.75 3.29 22.59
C ARG A 69 7.07 2.52 21.32
N VAL A 70 6.68 3.06 20.18
CA VAL A 70 6.89 2.45 18.86
C VAL A 70 7.86 3.32 18.07
N ARG A 71 8.88 2.71 17.45
CA ARG A 71 9.88 3.45 16.67
C ARG A 71 9.28 3.93 15.35
N TYR A 72 9.79 5.03 14.82
CA TYR A 72 9.31 5.58 13.55
C TYR A 72 9.35 4.55 12.41
N ASN A 73 10.40 3.74 12.38
CA ASN A 73 10.55 2.72 11.35
C ASN A 73 9.45 1.66 11.42
N ASP A 74 8.99 1.28 12.62
CA ASP A 74 7.94 0.28 12.77
C ASP A 74 6.59 0.84 12.31
N ILE A 75 6.32 2.12 12.60
CA ILE A 75 5.14 2.84 12.08
C ILE A 75 5.19 2.92 10.56
N PHE A 76 6.36 3.25 9.98
CA PHE A 76 6.52 3.32 8.54
C PHE A 76 6.34 1.94 7.87
N LEU A 77 6.87 0.88 8.47
CA LEU A 77 6.70 -0.49 7.96
C LEU A 77 5.24 -0.94 8.04
N HIS A 78 4.51 -0.52 9.07
CA HIS A 78 3.08 -0.73 9.18
C HIS A 78 2.33 -0.04 8.03
N LEU A 79 2.58 1.26 7.82
CA LEU A 79 1.93 2.03 6.75
C LEU A 79 2.25 1.51 5.34
N ILE A 80 3.51 1.12 5.08
CA ILE A 80 3.89 0.59 3.76
C ILE A 80 3.29 -0.79 3.50
N ASP A 81 3.11 -1.61 4.54
CA ASP A 81 2.44 -2.90 4.43
C ASP A 81 0.96 -2.73 4.08
N GLN A 82 0.28 -1.78 4.71
CA GLN A 82 -1.09 -1.40 4.35
C GLN A 82 -1.21 -0.91 2.91
N LEU A 83 -0.33 0.01 2.50
CA LEU A 83 -0.27 0.46 1.12
C LEU A 83 -0.13 -0.73 0.16
N ARG A 84 0.82 -1.65 0.42
CA ARG A 84 1.05 -2.82 -0.46
C ARG A 84 -0.16 -3.75 -0.55
N LYS A 85 -0.82 -4.03 0.57
CA LYS A 85 -1.99 -4.92 0.62
C LYS A 85 -3.19 -4.34 -0.14
N ASN A 86 -3.32 -3.02 -0.14
CA ASN A 86 -4.55 -2.34 -0.53
C ASN A 86 -4.44 -1.51 -1.82
N ILE A 87 -3.24 -1.32 -2.38
CA ILE A 87 -3.01 -0.40 -3.51
C ILE A 87 -3.82 -0.76 -4.76
N PHE A 88 -4.04 -2.06 -5.04
CA PHE A 88 -4.78 -2.48 -6.23
C PHE A 88 -6.29 -2.21 -6.10
N GLU A 89 -6.85 -2.33 -4.89
CA GLU A 89 -8.24 -1.97 -4.63
C GLU A 89 -8.45 -0.47 -4.88
N ILE A 90 -7.51 0.35 -4.40
CA ILE A 90 -7.50 1.80 -4.64
C ILE A 90 -7.39 2.12 -6.13
N TYR A 91 -6.51 1.41 -6.86
CA TYR A 91 -6.33 1.57 -8.30
C TYR A 91 -7.58 1.22 -9.09
N ARG A 92 -8.34 0.19 -8.68
CA ARG A 92 -9.63 -0.12 -9.31
C ARG A 92 -10.65 0.98 -9.09
N CYS A 93 -10.66 1.63 -7.94
CA CYS A 93 -11.58 2.76 -7.68
C CYS A 93 -11.31 3.97 -8.58
N PHE A 94 -10.06 4.18 -9.03
CA PHE A 94 -9.73 5.28 -9.95
C PHE A 94 -10.39 5.16 -11.32
N GLN A 95 -10.63 3.94 -11.81
CA GLN A 95 -11.26 3.74 -13.11
C GLN A 95 -12.69 4.32 -13.17
N TYR A 96 -13.34 4.48 -12.01
CA TYR A 96 -14.68 5.08 -11.90
C TYR A 96 -14.66 6.58 -11.64
N TYR A 97 -13.59 7.11 -11.04
CA TYR A 97 -13.57 8.48 -10.51
C TYR A 97 -13.14 9.54 -11.52
N PHE A 98 -12.28 9.19 -12.48
CA PHE A 98 -11.73 10.17 -13.42
C PHE A 98 -12.63 10.51 -14.60
N GLU A 99 -13.81 9.89 -14.71
CA GLU A 99 -14.87 10.38 -15.60
C GLU A 99 -15.46 11.71 -15.09
N GLU A 100 -15.29 12.06 -13.80
CA GLU A 100 -15.92 13.21 -13.15
C GLU A 100 -15.00 14.45 -12.96
N PHE A 101 -13.69 14.35 -13.24
CA PHE A 101 -12.75 15.45 -13.05
C PHE A 101 -12.40 16.16 -14.37
N ASP A 102 -12.89 17.39 -14.53
CA ASP A 102 -12.58 18.29 -15.67
C ASP A 102 -11.13 18.86 -15.64
N SER A 103 -10.37 18.65 -14.56
CA SER A 103 -9.02 19.21 -14.42
C SER A 103 -7.96 18.30 -15.02
N TYR A 104 -7.17 18.81 -15.98
CA TYR A 104 -6.00 18.08 -16.48
C TYR A 104 -4.93 17.88 -15.39
N ILE A 105 -4.78 18.79 -14.43
CA ILE A 105 -3.74 18.70 -13.39
C ILE A 105 -4.35 18.23 -12.07
N VAL A 106 -3.69 17.27 -11.43
CA VAL A 106 -4.06 16.71 -10.13
C VAL A 106 -2.94 17.00 -9.14
N THR A 107 -3.29 17.59 -8.00
CA THR A 107 -2.36 17.87 -6.91
C THR A 107 -2.32 16.73 -5.89
N LEU A 108 -1.32 16.76 -5.01
CA LEU A 108 -1.27 15.87 -3.85
C LEU A 108 -2.55 15.93 -3.00
N GLN A 109 -3.07 17.13 -2.75
CA GLN A 109 -4.26 17.33 -1.91
C GLN A 109 -5.52 16.74 -2.54
N ASP A 110 -5.66 16.83 -3.87
CA ASP A 110 -6.79 16.24 -4.59
C ASP A 110 -6.82 14.71 -4.43
N LEU A 111 -5.65 14.08 -4.55
CA LEU A 111 -5.52 12.63 -4.36
C LEU A 111 -5.68 12.20 -2.89
N GLU A 112 -5.16 12.98 -1.94
CA GLU A 112 -5.37 12.74 -0.51
C GLU A 112 -6.86 12.75 -0.16
N ALA A 113 -7.60 13.77 -0.65
CA ALA A 113 -9.03 13.87 -0.44
C ALA A 113 -9.77 12.68 -1.07
N LEU A 114 -9.41 12.31 -2.29
CA LEU A 114 -9.97 11.15 -2.98
C LEU A 114 -9.78 9.85 -2.18
N PHE A 115 -8.55 9.58 -1.71
CA PHE A 115 -8.26 8.37 -0.93
C PHE A 115 -8.91 8.37 0.45
N LYS A 116 -9.11 9.53 1.04
CA LYS A 116 -9.86 9.66 2.30
C LYS A 116 -11.36 9.36 2.12
N HIS A 117 -11.94 9.71 0.97
CA HIS A 117 -13.33 9.35 0.65
C HIS A 117 -13.54 7.84 0.42
N GLN A 118 -12.47 7.10 0.11
CA GLN A 118 -12.49 5.64 -0.08
C GLN A 118 -12.52 4.90 1.28
N SER A 119 -13.62 5.05 2.01
CA SER A 119 -13.77 4.62 3.42
C SER A 119 -13.67 3.10 3.64
N THR A 120 -13.75 2.27 2.60
CA THR A 120 -13.65 0.81 2.72
C THR A 120 -12.21 0.34 2.84
N VAL A 121 -11.25 1.12 2.33
CA VAL A 121 -9.86 0.70 2.24
C VAL A 121 -9.05 1.33 3.37
N ARG A 122 -8.40 0.48 4.16
CA ARG A 122 -7.52 0.94 5.24
C ARG A 122 -6.16 1.36 4.67
N ILE A 123 -5.98 2.66 4.52
CA ILE A 123 -4.74 3.24 4.03
C ILE A 123 -4.51 4.63 4.64
N ASN A 124 -3.24 5.05 4.69
CA ASN A 124 -2.87 6.44 4.85
C ASN A 124 -2.97 7.20 3.50
N PRO A 125 -3.92 8.13 3.33
CA PRO A 125 -4.16 8.81 2.06
C PRO A 125 -2.95 9.56 1.52
N ARG A 126 -2.20 10.23 2.39
CA ARG A 126 -0.99 10.96 2.02
C ARG A 126 0.08 10.05 1.44
N MET A 127 0.39 8.95 2.12
CA MET A 127 1.37 7.98 1.65
C MET A 127 0.94 7.39 0.30
N ALA A 128 -0.34 7.08 0.14
CA ALA A 128 -0.89 6.58 -1.11
C ALA A 128 -0.76 7.60 -2.27
N ALA A 129 -1.06 8.86 -2.00
CA ALA A 129 -1.01 9.95 -2.98
C ALA A 129 0.41 10.28 -3.42
N ILE A 130 1.34 10.39 -2.46
CA ILE A 130 2.76 10.55 -2.77
C ILE A 130 3.27 9.35 -3.58
N ASN A 131 2.94 8.12 -3.15
CA ASN A 131 3.36 6.92 -3.88
C ASN A 131 2.86 6.94 -5.32
N LEU A 132 1.58 7.25 -5.55
CA LEU A 132 1.03 7.31 -6.91
C LEU A 132 1.72 8.38 -7.76
N ILE A 133 1.84 9.62 -7.27
CA ILE A 133 2.45 10.71 -8.04
C ILE A 133 3.91 10.37 -8.41
N LEU A 134 4.70 9.90 -7.44
CA LEU A 134 6.11 9.58 -7.67
C LEU A 134 6.26 8.43 -8.68
N ARG A 135 5.37 7.43 -8.63
CA ARG A 135 5.39 6.29 -9.56
C ARG A 135 4.96 6.68 -10.98
N VAL A 136 4.05 7.65 -11.10
CA VAL A 136 3.56 8.17 -12.38
C VAL A 136 4.56 9.12 -13.03
N ASN A 137 5.11 10.05 -12.26
CA ASN A 137 5.99 11.11 -12.79
C ASN A 137 7.46 10.70 -12.88
N GLY A 138 7.93 9.82 -11.99
CA GLY A 138 9.34 9.54 -11.80
C GLY A 138 10.15 10.75 -11.34
N ASN A 139 9.49 11.79 -10.81
CA ASN A 139 10.14 12.99 -10.26
C ASN A 139 9.47 13.46 -8.95
N ASP A 140 10.14 14.35 -8.22
CA ASP A 140 9.73 14.88 -6.91
C ASP A 140 8.70 16.02 -6.99
N HIS A 141 8.22 16.37 -8.19
CA HIS A 141 7.10 17.28 -8.34
C HIS A 141 5.81 16.55 -7.94
N LEU A 142 5.27 16.91 -6.77
CA LEU A 142 4.05 16.34 -6.17
C LEU A 142 2.75 16.83 -6.85
N VAL A 143 2.78 16.91 -8.19
CA VAL A 143 1.66 17.27 -9.07
C VAL A 143 1.73 16.41 -10.33
N THR A 144 0.62 15.88 -10.80
CA THR A 144 0.59 15.06 -12.02
C THR A 144 -0.64 15.40 -12.86
N ASN A 145 -0.95 14.60 -13.88
CA ASN A 145 -2.17 14.75 -14.66
C ASN A 145 -2.97 13.45 -14.71
N ILE A 146 -4.29 13.59 -14.88
CA ILE A 146 -5.23 12.46 -14.89
C ILE A 146 -4.84 11.42 -15.95
N HIS A 147 -4.47 11.89 -17.15
CA HIS A 147 -4.14 11.00 -18.26
C HIS A 147 -2.97 10.06 -17.93
N LYS A 148 -1.90 10.57 -17.31
CA LYS A 148 -0.76 9.77 -16.89
C LYS A 148 -1.13 8.81 -15.75
N ILE A 149 -1.96 9.25 -14.81
CA ILE A 149 -2.47 8.37 -13.76
C ILE A 149 -3.24 7.20 -14.39
N ASN A 150 -4.17 7.46 -15.30
CA ASN A 150 -4.98 6.43 -15.96
C ASN A 150 -4.10 5.42 -16.71
N ILE A 151 -3.15 5.89 -17.52
CA ILE A 151 -2.21 5.01 -18.23
C ILE A 151 -1.44 4.12 -17.26
N TYR A 152 -0.91 4.70 -16.17
CA TYR A 152 -0.14 3.95 -15.20
C TYR A 152 -1.00 2.93 -14.45
N VAL A 153 -2.17 3.35 -13.95
CA VAL A 153 -3.12 2.49 -13.22
C VAL A 153 -3.58 1.33 -14.09
N ASP A 154 -3.98 1.58 -15.34
CA ASP A 154 -4.41 0.53 -16.26
C ASP A 154 -3.30 -0.48 -16.54
N LEU A 155 -2.06 0.00 -16.75
CA LEU A 155 -0.92 -0.88 -16.98
C LEU A 155 -0.62 -1.75 -15.75
N VAL A 156 -0.64 -1.16 -14.55
CA VAL A 156 -0.38 -1.87 -13.31
C VAL A 156 -1.48 -2.89 -12.98
N LEU A 157 -2.75 -2.54 -13.19
CA LEU A 157 -3.87 -3.46 -12.97
C LEU A 157 -3.81 -4.65 -13.92
N ARG A 158 -3.54 -4.43 -15.21
CA ARG A 158 -3.41 -5.53 -16.20
C ARG A 158 -2.27 -6.47 -15.86
N GLU A 159 -1.11 -5.93 -15.45
CA GLU A 159 0.03 -6.76 -15.07
C GLU A 159 -0.24 -7.56 -13.80
N HIS A 160 -0.92 -6.96 -12.81
CA HIS A 160 -1.35 -7.67 -11.61
C HIS A 160 -2.35 -8.80 -11.93
N ASP A 161 -3.38 -8.52 -12.73
CA ASP A 161 -4.38 -9.52 -13.10
C ASP A 161 -3.74 -10.67 -13.91
N ARG A 162 -2.72 -10.39 -14.74
CA ARG A 162 -1.90 -11.41 -15.42
C ARG A 162 -1.15 -12.30 -14.42
N GLN A 163 -0.49 -11.70 -13.44
CA GLN A 163 0.26 -12.45 -12.40
C GLN A 163 -0.68 -13.32 -11.56
N VAL A 164 -1.84 -12.80 -11.16
CA VAL A 164 -2.85 -13.56 -10.42
C VAL A 164 -3.34 -14.76 -11.23
N ALA A 165 -3.58 -14.60 -12.54
CA ALA A 165 -3.97 -15.72 -13.41
C ALA A 165 -2.88 -16.79 -13.48
N GLU A 166 -1.60 -16.41 -13.65
CA GLU A 166 -0.48 -17.35 -13.67
C GLU A 166 -0.33 -18.13 -12.35
N ASP A 167 -0.52 -17.45 -11.21
CA ASP A 167 -0.42 -18.11 -9.91
C ASP A 167 -1.61 -19.05 -9.66
N LEU A 168 -2.83 -18.69 -10.07
CA LEU A 168 -3.99 -19.59 -10.02
C LEU A 168 -3.79 -20.83 -10.88
N GLU A 169 -3.27 -20.69 -12.10
CA GLU A 169 -2.96 -21.83 -12.97
C GLU A 169 -1.94 -22.78 -12.34
N ARG A 170 -0.91 -22.23 -11.69
CA ARG A 170 0.11 -23.03 -10.98
C ARG A 170 -0.49 -23.79 -9.80
N GLU A 171 -1.32 -23.16 -8.99
CA GLU A 171 -1.97 -23.82 -7.85
C GLU A 171 -2.95 -24.91 -8.32
N LEU A 172 -3.77 -24.64 -9.33
CA LEU A 172 -4.66 -25.64 -9.93
C LEU A 172 -3.90 -26.84 -10.52
N ALA A 173 -2.74 -26.60 -11.14
CA ALA A 173 -1.88 -27.67 -11.63
C ALA A 173 -1.30 -28.53 -10.49
N LYS A 174 -0.90 -27.91 -9.38
CA LYS A 174 -0.44 -28.63 -8.18
C LYS A 174 -1.54 -29.49 -7.58
N GLU A 175 -2.77 -28.98 -7.50
CA GLU A 175 -3.92 -29.73 -7.00
C GLU A 175 -4.23 -30.95 -7.87
N LYS A 176 -4.27 -30.80 -9.19
CA LYS A 176 -4.47 -31.93 -10.12
C LYS A 176 -3.39 -33.00 -9.96
N MET A 177 -2.12 -32.61 -9.86
CA MET A 177 -1.03 -33.56 -9.62
C MET A 177 -1.16 -34.30 -8.28
N LEU A 178 -1.69 -33.64 -7.24
CA LEU A 178 -1.93 -34.27 -5.94
C LEU A 178 -3.12 -35.25 -6.00
N GLU A 179 -4.17 -34.94 -6.76
CA GLU A 179 -5.29 -35.84 -7.00
C GLU A 179 -4.87 -37.09 -7.80
N GLU A 180 -4.11 -36.91 -8.88
CA GLU A 180 -3.57 -38.02 -9.68
C GLU A 180 -2.67 -38.93 -8.84
N LYS A 181 -1.80 -38.37 -7.99
CA LYS A 181 -0.98 -39.15 -7.04
C LYS A 181 -1.79 -39.89 -5.97
N LYS A 182 -2.94 -39.37 -5.55
CA LYS A 182 -3.86 -40.08 -4.63
C LYS A 182 -4.56 -41.25 -5.33
N ILE A 183 -4.86 -41.12 -6.62
CA ILE A 183 -5.43 -42.19 -7.44
C ILE A 183 -4.40 -43.31 -7.67
N GLU A 184 -3.12 -42.97 -7.86
CA GLU A 184 -2.03 -43.94 -8.07
C GLU A 184 -1.61 -44.69 -6.80
N ASN A 185 -1.92 -44.19 -5.60
CA ASN A 185 -1.58 -44.85 -4.34
C ASN A 185 -2.82 -45.26 -3.53
N PRO A 186 -3.62 -46.25 -4.01
CA PRO A 186 -4.70 -46.79 -3.22
C PRO A 186 -4.10 -47.72 -2.17
N LYS A 187 -3.89 -47.22 -0.94
CA LYS A 187 -3.55 -48.03 0.26
C LYS A 187 -4.59 -49.12 0.60
N TRP A 188 -5.57 -49.38 -0.27
CA TRP A 188 -6.61 -50.38 -0.13
C TRP A 188 -6.31 -51.69 -0.89
N LYS A 189 -5.21 -51.79 -1.65
CA LYS A 189 -4.86 -53.02 -2.37
C LYS A 189 -4.11 -54.08 -1.54
N GLU A 190 -3.74 -53.81 -0.28
CA GLU A 190 -3.00 -54.76 0.56
C GLU A 190 -3.86 -55.50 1.62
N SER A 191 -5.19 -55.45 1.55
CA SER A 191 -6.08 -56.17 2.48
C SER A 191 -6.94 -57.27 1.85
N LEU A 192 -6.64 -57.72 0.63
CA LEU A 192 -7.40 -58.78 -0.07
C LEU A 192 -6.55 -59.94 -0.59
N ILE A 193 -5.48 -60.30 0.13
CA ILE A 193 -4.84 -61.62 -0.02
C ILE A 193 -4.85 -62.29 1.37
N LEU A 194 -5.93 -63.02 1.64
CA LEU A 194 -5.98 -64.16 2.56
C LEU A 194 -6.54 -65.34 1.79
#